data_AF-A0A1G1TMV7-F1
#
_entry.id   AF-A0A1G1TMV7-F1
#
_cell.length_a   1.000
_cell.length_b   1.000
_cell.length_c   1.000
_cell.angle_alpha   90.00
_cell.angle_beta   90.00
_cell.angle_gamma   90.00
#
_symmetry.space_group_name_H-M   'P 1'
#
loop_
_entity.id
_entity.type
_entity.pdbx_description
1 polymer ?
#
loop_
_entity_poly.entity_id
_entity_poly.type
_entity_poly.pdbx_seq_one_letter_code
_entity_poly.pdbx_strand_id
1 'polypeptide(L)'
;MQQMLAALTDADRLEVYNQLKAEYGIHPMEAHLKLTSDEILSALQKMKEQNGMPWRMLRGSLADLVYGVVVLPGLNGWSDVSFNGDMPYDYLLRSDAGEEVTVQIKLQRSEAGQPLEAKKNLGKDMFVVETQRTRGGKKGEKKTRPYRFGDFDLLAVSMFPSTGRWETYMYTVAKWLLPHPSEEGCLNTFQPVAKTPNADWTDSLEQAIEWLKSGQQKTITISTGPPSQQKLDL
;
A
#
# COMPACT_ATOMS: atom_id res chain seq x y z
N MET A 1 -20.04 -29.75 19.12
CA MET A 1 -19.69 -29.45 17.72
C MET A 1 -18.24 -29.79 17.39
N GLN A 2 -17.22 -29.15 17.99
CA GLN A 2 -15.80 -29.48 17.70
C GLN A 2 -15.44 -30.95 17.97
N GLN A 3 -15.89 -31.52 19.09
CA GLN A 3 -15.70 -32.95 19.38
C GLN A 3 -16.45 -33.89 18.41
N MET A 4 -17.57 -33.43 17.84
CA MET A 4 -18.33 -34.22 16.85
C MET A 4 -17.65 -34.20 15.48
N LEU A 5 -17.16 -33.04 15.04
CA LEU A 5 -16.37 -32.93 13.81
C LEU A 5 -15.05 -33.71 13.91
N ALA A 6 -14.41 -33.71 15.09
CA ALA A 6 -13.18 -34.46 15.33
C ALA A 6 -13.37 -35.98 15.17
N ALA A 7 -14.57 -36.50 15.42
CA ALA A 7 -14.89 -37.92 15.30
C ALA A 7 -15.23 -38.37 13.86
N LEU A 8 -15.45 -37.43 12.94
CA LEU A 8 -15.71 -37.71 11.53
C LEU A 8 -14.43 -38.03 10.76
N THR A 9 -14.57 -38.83 9.71
CA THR A 9 -13.51 -38.99 8.71
C THR A 9 -13.35 -37.71 7.88
N ASP A 10 -12.22 -37.55 7.18
CA ASP A 10 -12.02 -36.37 6.33
C ASP A 10 -13.03 -36.29 5.18
N ALA A 11 -13.51 -37.44 4.67
CA ALA A 11 -14.55 -37.51 3.66
C ALA A 11 -15.90 -37.00 4.20
N ASP A 12 -16.31 -37.47 5.39
CA ASP A 12 -17.55 -37.02 6.03
C ASP A 12 -17.48 -35.54 6.41
N ARG A 13 -16.31 -35.05 6.84
CA ARG A 13 -16.10 -33.61 7.11
C ARG A 13 -16.27 -32.78 5.85
N LEU A 14 -15.74 -33.25 4.71
CA LEU A 14 -15.88 -32.57 3.43
C LEU A 14 -17.34 -32.57 2.97
N GLU A 15 -18.07 -33.66 3.15
CA GLU A 15 -19.50 -33.75 2.83
C GLU A 15 -20.33 -32.79 3.70
N VAL A 16 -20.09 -32.77 5.02
CA VAL A 16 -20.72 -31.81 5.94
C VAL A 16 -20.40 -30.37 5.55
N TYR A 17 -19.14 -30.06 5.22
CA TYR A 17 -18.76 -28.72 4.75
C TYR A 17 -19.52 -28.31 3.49
N ASN A 18 -19.61 -29.19 2.50
CA ASN A 18 -20.33 -28.92 1.25
C ASN A 18 -21.83 -28.71 1.48
N GLN A 19 -22.43 -29.48 2.40
CA GLN A 19 -23.83 -29.33 2.77
C GLN A 19 -24.09 -28.00 3.48
N LEU A 20 -23.26 -27.63 4.45
CA LEU A 20 -23.34 -26.34 5.15
C LEU A 20 -23.14 -25.16 4.19
N LYS A 21 -22.19 -25.27 3.25
CA LYS A 21 -21.95 -24.25 2.22
C LYS A 21 -23.16 -24.06 1.30
N ALA A 22 -23.91 -25.13 1.00
CA ALA A 22 -25.16 -25.05 0.26
C ALA A 22 -26.31 -24.46 1.07
N GLU A 23 -26.35 -24.69 2.39
CA GLU A 23 -27.43 -24.29 3.29
C GLU A 23 -27.33 -22.83 3.77
N TYR A 24 -26.15 -22.38 4.18
CA TYR A 24 -25.97 -21.07 4.85
C TYR A 24 -25.62 -19.92 3.91
N GLY A 25 -25.65 -20.18 2.61
CA GLY A 25 -25.52 -19.15 1.61
C GLY A 25 -24.07 -18.78 1.31
N ILE A 26 -23.92 -18.46 0.05
CA ILE A 26 -22.69 -18.21 -0.66
C ILE A 26 -22.35 -16.70 -0.49
N HIS A 27 -21.08 -16.32 -0.31
CA HIS A 27 -20.72 -14.90 -0.17
C HIS A 27 -21.37 -14.06 -1.30
N PRO A 28 -21.91 -12.84 -1.08
CA PRO A 28 -22.64 -12.10 -2.11
C PRO A 28 -21.88 -11.98 -3.45
N MET A 29 -20.55 -11.93 -3.40
CA MET A 29 -19.71 -11.93 -4.60
C MET A 29 -19.76 -13.22 -5.41
N GLU A 30 -19.85 -14.39 -4.78
CA GLU A 30 -19.97 -15.65 -5.50
C GLU A 30 -21.30 -15.70 -6.27
N ALA A 31 -22.40 -15.20 -5.68
CA ALA A 31 -23.69 -15.07 -6.38
C ALA A 31 -23.60 -14.07 -7.54
N HIS A 32 -22.95 -12.92 -7.33
CA HIS A 32 -22.76 -11.90 -8.37
C HIS A 32 -21.90 -12.39 -9.53
N LEU A 33 -20.79 -13.08 -9.23
CA LEU A 33 -19.84 -13.60 -10.23
C LEU A 33 -20.29 -14.92 -10.85
N LYS A 34 -21.27 -15.60 -10.24
CA LYS A 34 -21.70 -16.96 -10.57
C LYS A 34 -20.53 -17.95 -10.54
N LEU A 35 -19.68 -17.80 -9.54
CA LEU A 35 -18.51 -18.64 -9.27
C LEU A 35 -18.46 -18.94 -7.78
N THR A 36 -18.04 -20.15 -7.42
CA THR A 36 -17.77 -20.51 -6.03
C THR A 36 -16.49 -19.85 -5.52
N SER A 37 -16.34 -19.76 -4.20
CA SER A 37 -15.13 -19.26 -3.53
C SER A 37 -13.88 -20.05 -3.98
N ASP A 38 -14.01 -21.36 -4.19
CA ASP A 38 -12.88 -22.21 -4.60
C ASP A 38 -12.45 -21.92 -6.05
N GLU A 39 -13.41 -21.65 -6.94
CA GLU A 39 -13.13 -21.25 -8.32
C GLU A 39 -12.50 -19.85 -8.38
N ILE A 40 -12.98 -18.91 -7.56
CA ILE A 40 -12.42 -17.57 -7.44
C ILE A 40 -10.97 -17.65 -6.93
N LEU A 41 -10.73 -18.38 -5.85
CA LEU A 41 -9.39 -18.55 -5.28
C LEU A 41 -8.44 -19.26 -6.25
N SER A 42 -8.93 -20.27 -6.98
CA SER A 42 -8.17 -20.94 -8.04
C SER A 42 -7.80 -20.00 -9.19
N ALA A 43 -8.71 -19.11 -9.59
CA ALA A 43 -8.42 -18.08 -10.59
C ALA A 43 -7.38 -17.06 -10.09
N LEU A 44 -7.46 -16.65 -8.83
CA LEU A 44 -6.46 -15.78 -8.19
C LEU A 44 -5.09 -16.44 -8.09
N GLN A 45 -5.03 -17.75 -7.78
CA GLN A 45 -3.78 -18.49 -7.78
C GLN A 45 -3.13 -18.49 -9.17
N LYS A 46 -3.89 -18.79 -10.23
CA LYS A 46 -3.37 -18.72 -11.62
C LYS A 46 -2.89 -17.32 -11.97
N MET A 47 -3.62 -16.28 -11.56
CA MET A 47 -3.22 -14.88 -11.75
C MET A 47 -1.89 -14.57 -11.06
N LYS A 48 -1.70 -15.06 -9.83
CA LYS A 48 -0.45 -14.93 -9.07
C LYS A 48 0.72 -15.65 -9.75
N GLU A 49 0.50 -16.88 -10.22
CA GLU A 49 1.51 -17.68 -10.93
C GLU A 49 1.97 -17.01 -12.23
N GLN A 50 1.05 -16.35 -12.95
CA GLN A 50 1.38 -15.55 -14.13
C GLN A 50 2.15 -14.27 -13.81
N ASN A 51 2.08 -13.78 -12.57
CA ASN A 51 2.77 -12.60 -12.06
C ASN A 51 2.63 -11.35 -12.97
N GLY A 52 1.46 -11.20 -13.59
CA GLY A 52 1.18 -10.18 -14.60
C GLY A 52 0.55 -8.89 -14.03
N MET A 53 0.14 -8.01 -14.95
CA MET A 53 -0.56 -6.76 -14.61
C MET A 53 -1.80 -6.97 -13.72
N PRO A 54 -2.68 -7.97 -13.96
CA PRO A 54 -3.86 -8.17 -13.10
C PRO A 54 -3.49 -8.45 -11.64
N TRP A 55 -2.46 -9.29 -11.41
CA TRP A 55 -1.98 -9.58 -10.06
C TRP A 55 -1.43 -8.33 -9.37
N ARG A 56 -0.67 -7.51 -10.10
CA ARG A 56 -0.14 -6.24 -9.59
C ARG A 56 -1.25 -5.25 -9.22
N MET A 57 -2.28 -5.14 -10.05
CA MET A 57 -3.44 -4.29 -9.79
C MET A 57 -4.19 -4.75 -8.55
N LEU A 58 -4.47 -6.05 -8.44
CA LEU A 58 -5.11 -6.63 -7.27
C LEU A 58 -4.33 -6.34 -5.98
N ARG A 59 -3.01 -6.53 -5.97
CA ARG A 59 -2.19 -6.23 -4.78
C ARG A 59 -2.23 -4.75 -4.39
N GLY A 60 -2.26 -3.85 -5.38
CA GLY A 60 -2.44 -2.42 -5.13
C GLY A 60 -3.79 -2.12 -4.47
N SER A 61 -4.87 -2.68 -5.00
CA SER A 61 -6.21 -2.55 -4.43
C SER A 61 -6.34 -3.19 -3.05
N LEU A 62 -5.67 -4.32 -2.79
CA LEU A 62 -5.66 -4.93 -1.46
C LEU A 62 -4.94 -4.06 -0.43
N ALA A 63 -3.82 -3.42 -0.79
CA ALA A 63 -3.16 -2.47 0.09
C ALA A 63 -4.07 -1.30 0.48
N ASP A 64 -4.80 -0.76 -0.47
CA ASP A 64 -5.82 0.27 -0.20
C ASP A 64 -6.94 -0.28 0.70
N LEU A 65 -7.67 -1.32 0.26
CA LEU A 65 -8.84 -1.83 0.97
C LEU A 65 -8.52 -2.33 2.39
N VAL A 66 -7.38 -3.00 2.59
CA VAL A 66 -6.97 -3.46 3.93
C VAL A 66 -6.72 -2.29 4.87
N TYR A 67 -6.18 -1.18 4.36
CA TYR A 67 -5.99 0.02 5.16
C TYR A 67 -7.32 0.53 5.73
N GLY A 68 -8.33 0.70 4.88
CA GLY A 68 -9.65 1.17 5.30
C GLY A 68 -10.37 0.23 6.27
N VAL A 69 -10.27 -1.09 6.08
CA VAL A 69 -11.05 -2.06 6.89
C VAL A 69 -10.33 -2.57 8.14
N VAL A 70 -8.99 -2.50 8.19
CA VAL A 70 -8.20 -3.05 9.31
C VAL A 70 -7.46 -1.95 10.08
N VAL A 71 -6.89 -0.97 9.39
CA VAL A 71 -6.04 0.05 10.04
C VAL A 71 -6.89 1.18 10.59
N LEU A 72 -7.73 1.80 9.76
CA LEU A 72 -8.50 2.98 10.14
C LEU A 72 -9.47 2.77 11.33
N PRO A 73 -10.14 1.62 11.50
CA PRO A 73 -11.02 1.41 12.66
C PRO A 73 -10.29 1.42 14.01
N GLY A 74 -8.96 1.25 14.02
CA GLY A 74 -8.13 1.33 15.22
C GLY A 74 -7.69 2.75 15.60
N LEU A 75 -7.95 3.75 14.74
CA LEU A 75 -7.49 5.11 14.93
C LEU A 75 -8.45 5.89 15.83
N ASN A 76 -7.95 6.39 16.96
CA ASN A 76 -8.78 7.11 17.93
C ASN A 76 -8.95 8.59 17.55
N GLY A 77 -10.19 9.09 17.61
CA GLY A 77 -10.51 10.52 17.39
C GLY A 77 -10.42 10.97 15.92
N TRP A 78 -10.38 10.02 14.99
CA TRP A 78 -10.39 10.25 13.55
C TRP A 78 -11.37 9.29 12.89
N SER A 79 -11.99 9.76 11.80
CA SER A 79 -12.91 8.97 10.99
C SER A 79 -12.58 9.14 9.52
N ASP A 80 -12.75 8.06 8.76
CA ASP A 80 -12.74 8.14 7.29
C ASP A 80 -14.03 8.83 6.81
N VAL A 81 -13.85 9.81 5.93
CA VAL A 81 -14.95 10.57 5.33
C VAL A 81 -15.07 10.19 3.87
N SER A 82 -16.22 9.63 3.50
CA SER A 82 -16.50 9.33 2.10
C SER A 82 -16.52 10.61 1.26
N PHE A 83 -15.86 10.56 0.12
CA PHE A 83 -15.85 11.61 -0.90
C PHE A 83 -16.15 11.00 -2.27
N ASN A 84 -16.57 11.84 -3.21
CA ASN A 84 -16.86 11.44 -4.58
C ASN A 84 -15.88 12.13 -5.54
N GLY A 85 -15.35 11.39 -6.51
CA GLY A 85 -14.52 11.93 -7.58
C GLY A 85 -13.15 11.25 -7.72
N ASP A 86 -12.41 11.66 -8.74
CA ASP A 86 -11.03 11.23 -9.00
C ASP A 86 -10.07 12.10 -8.16
N MET A 87 -9.94 11.76 -6.88
CA MET A 87 -9.05 12.46 -5.96
C MET A 87 -7.63 11.90 -6.03
N PRO A 88 -6.61 12.74 -5.77
CA PRO A 88 -5.21 12.31 -5.76
C PRO A 88 -4.79 11.62 -4.45
N TYR A 89 -5.74 11.19 -3.63
CA TYR A 89 -5.58 10.46 -2.38
C TYR A 89 -6.68 9.40 -2.28
N ASP A 90 -6.44 8.37 -1.48
CA ASP A 90 -7.39 7.27 -1.32
C ASP A 90 -8.30 7.48 -0.09
N TYR A 91 -7.84 8.20 0.93
CA TYR A 91 -8.59 8.48 2.16
C TYR A 91 -8.57 9.96 2.54
N LEU A 92 -9.70 10.44 3.06
CA LEU A 92 -9.84 11.74 3.73
C LEU A 92 -10.22 11.46 5.18
N LEU A 93 -9.29 11.70 6.10
CA LEU A 93 -9.51 11.53 7.52
C LEU A 93 -9.96 12.85 8.12
N ARG A 94 -10.99 12.81 8.97
CA ARG A 94 -11.44 13.96 9.76
C ARG A 94 -11.35 13.69 11.24
N SER A 95 -10.73 14.59 11.99
CA SER A 95 -10.67 14.52 13.45
C SER A 95 -11.98 14.93 14.10
N ASP A 96 -12.18 14.56 15.36
CA ASP A 96 -13.34 15.01 16.15
C ASP A 96 -13.41 16.55 16.28
N ALA A 97 -12.26 17.23 16.16
CA ALA A 97 -12.17 18.69 16.15
C ALA A 97 -12.45 19.32 14.78
N GLY A 98 -12.68 18.51 13.74
CA GLY A 98 -12.99 18.96 12.38
C GLY A 98 -11.78 19.23 11.49
N GLU A 99 -10.57 18.83 11.91
CA GLU A 99 -9.38 18.93 11.06
C GLU A 99 -9.38 17.81 10.01
N GLU A 100 -8.81 18.08 8.84
CA GLU A 100 -8.77 17.13 7.74
C GLU A 100 -7.33 16.76 7.37
N VAL A 101 -7.10 15.48 7.07
CA VAL A 101 -5.84 14.93 6.61
C VAL A 101 -6.10 13.97 5.45
N THR A 102 -5.41 14.17 4.34
CA THR A 102 -5.52 13.31 3.16
C THR A 102 -4.38 12.30 3.10
N VAL A 103 -4.70 11.04 2.80
CA VAL A 103 -3.74 9.94 2.80
C VAL A 103 -3.78 9.21 1.45
N GLN A 104 -2.62 9.10 0.80
CA GLN A 104 -2.45 8.24 -0.38
C GLN A 104 -1.79 6.93 0.04
N ILE A 105 -2.40 5.81 -0.35
CA ILE A 105 -1.85 4.47 -0.18
C ILE A 105 -1.02 4.09 -1.40
N LYS A 106 0.13 3.47 -1.15
CA LYS A 106 0.93 2.80 -2.18
C LYS A 106 1.45 1.47 -1.66
N LEU A 107 1.69 0.55 -2.58
CA LEU A 107 2.35 -0.72 -2.26
C LEU A 107 3.86 -0.56 -2.45
N GLN A 108 4.65 -1.02 -1.47
CA GLN A 108 6.09 -1.16 -1.62
C GLN A 108 6.41 -1.94 -2.91
N ARG A 109 7.40 -1.49 -3.68
CA ARG A 109 7.80 -2.14 -4.92
C ARG A 109 8.35 -3.54 -4.64
N SER A 110 8.04 -4.48 -5.53
CA SER A 110 8.69 -5.79 -5.60
C SER A 110 9.11 -6.11 -7.02
N GLU A 111 10.18 -6.87 -7.19
CA GLU A 111 10.67 -7.39 -8.46
C GLU A 111 10.97 -8.88 -8.32
N ALA A 112 10.54 -9.70 -9.29
CA ALA A 112 10.64 -11.16 -9.21
C ALA A 112 10.13 -11.78 -7.89
N GLY A 113 9.10 -11.18 -7.30
CA GLY A 113 8.51 -11.64 -6.03
C GLY A 113 9.26 -11.20 -4.77
N GLN A 114 10.39 -10.51 -4.90
CA GLN A 114 11.19 -10.01 -3.78
C GLN A 114 10.98 -8.50 -3.57
N PRO A 115 11.06 -8.00 -2.33
CA PRO A 115 11.13 -6.56 -2.04
C PRO A 115 12.20 -5.86 -2.87
N LEU A 116 11.85 -4.75 -3.51
CA LEU A 116 12.84 -3.94 -4.22
C LEU A 116 13.55 -3.00 -3.25
N GLU A 117 14.86 -3.18 -3.13
CA GLU A 117 15.73 -2.27 -2.39
C GLU A 117 16.10 -1.04 -3.21
N ALA A 118 16.25 0.09 -2.53
CA ALA A 118 16.67 1.35 -3.10
C ALA A 118 18.13 1.26 -3.58
N LYS A 119 18.38 1.79 -4.78
CA LYS A 119 19.74 1.97 -5.29
C LYS A 119 20.49 3.00 -4.42
N LYS A 120 21.83 2.98 -4.44
CA LYS A 120 22.68 3.87 -3.64
C LYS A 120 22.28 5.35 -3.71
N ASN A 121 21.84 5.82 -4.87
CA ASN A 121 21.44 7.20 -5.12
C ASN A 121 20.03 7.55 -4.58
N LEU A 122 19.24 6.55 -4.19
CA LEU A 122 17.92 6.72 -3.59
C LEU A 122 17.94 6.41 -2.08
N GLY A 123 18.98 5.76 -1.58
CA GLY A 123 19.23 5.51 -0.16
C GLY A 123 19.70 4.08 0.03
N LYS A 124 20.93 3.90 0.53
CA LYS A 124 21.39 2.54 0.85
C LYS A 124 20.51 1.97 1.97
N ASP A 125 20.16 0.70 1.86
CA ASP A 125 19.43 -0.04 2.89
C ASP A 125 17.98 0.42 3.13
N MET A 126 17.35 0.99 2.10
CA MET A 126 15.93 1.36 2.10
C MET A 126 15.17 0.49 1.09
N PHE A 127 13.85 0.39 1.23
CA PHE A 127 12.96 -0.12 0.19
C PHE A 127 12.56 1.00 -0.77
N VAL A 128 11.85 0.64 -1.84
CA VAL A 128 11.33 1.60 -2.83
C VAL A 128 9.81 1.55 -2.86
N VAL A 129 9.18 2.71 -3.01
CA VAL A 129 7.78 2.84 -3.43
C VAL A 129 7.71 3.66 -4.71
N GLU A 130 6.71 3.37 -5.54
CA GLU A 130 6.44 4.11 -6.78
C GLU A 130 5.27 5.08 -6.55
N THR A 131 5.58 6.38 -6.49
CA THR A 131 4.61 7.47 -6.33
C THR A 131 4.25 8.05 -7.69
N GLN A 132 3.43 7.30 -8.41
CA GLN A 132 2.86 7.73 -9.68
C GLN A 132 1.35 7.44 -9.70
N ARG A 133 0.58 8.30 -10.38
CA ARG A 133 -0.82 8.00 -10.68
C ARG A 133 -0.89 6.86 -11.70
N THR A 134 -1.80 5.92 -11.47
CA THR A 134 -2.10 4.86 -12.43
C THR A 134 -2.77 5.47 -13.67
N ARG A 135 -2.73 4.75 -14.81
CA ARG A 135 -3.00 5.23 -16.19
C ARG A 135 -4.38 5.89 -16.46
N GLY A 136 -5.24 6.10 -15.47
CA GLY A 136 -6.57 6.69 -15.62
C GLY A 136 -6.56 8.18 -15.98
N GLY A 137 -5.51 8.93 -15.65
CA GLY A 137 -5.41 10.35 -15.99
C GLY A 137 -4.74 10.61 -17.34
N LYS A 138 -5.49 10.95 -18.41
CA LYS A 138 -4.92 11.58 -19.64
C LYS A 138 -5.01 13.10 -19.59
N LYS A 139 -3.87 13.80 -19.52
CA LYS A 139 -3.79 15.26 -19.76
C LYS A 139 -2.67 15.41 -20.79
N GLY A 140 -3.02 15.30 -22.07
CA GLY A 140 -2.06 15.24 -23.19
C GLY A 140 -1.40 13.87 -23.41
N GLU A 141 -0.30 13.87 -24.16
CA GLU A 141 0.39 12.68 -24.72
C GLU A 141 1.39 11.98 -23.78
N LYS A 142 1.63 12.49 -22.56
CA LYS A 142 2.58 11.85 -21.62
C LYS A 142 1.90 10.73 -20.82
N LYS A 143 2.48 9.52 -20.87
CA LYS A 143 1.98 8.25 -20.28
C LYS A 143 2.06 8.17 -18.75
N THR A 144 2.69 9.13 -18.08
CA THR A 144 2.94 9.12 -16.64
C THR A 144 2.57 10.47 -16.05
N ARG A 145 1.73 10.48 -15.00
CA ARG A 145 1.42 11.69 -14.24
C ARG A 145 2.04 11.55 -12.84
N PRO A 146 3.16 12.22 -12.56
CA PRO A 146 3.68 12.27 -11.20
C PRO A 146 2.66 13.00 -10.31
N TYR A 147 2.64 12.62 -9.03
CA TYR A 147 1.95 13.43 -8.04
C TYR A 147 2.67 14.76 -7.86
N ARG A 148 1.95 15.76 -7.39
CA ARG A 148 2.47 17.06 -6.99
C ARG A 148 2.56 17.16 -5.49
N PHE A 149 3.46 18.02 -5.00
CA PHE A 149 3.38 18.43 -3.60
C PHE A 149 2.02 19.10 -3.34
N GLY A 150 1.34 18.70 -2.27
CA GLY A 150 -0.01 19.16 -1.94
C GLY A 150 -1.15 18.37 -2.59
N ASP A 151 -0.85 17.33 -3.39
CA ASP A 151 -1.89 16.39 -3.83
C ASP A 151 -2.47 15.59 -2.64
N PHE A 152 -1.64 15.27 -1.65
CA PHE A 152 -2.04 14.59 -0.42
C PHE A 152 -1.11 15.02 0.72
N ASP A 153 -1.52 14.79 1.96
CA ASP A 153 -0.75 15.20 3.15
C ASP A 153 0.22 14.11 3.60
N LEU A 154 -0.24 12.86 3.61
CA LEU A 154 0.54 11.70 4.05
C LEU A 154 0.63 10.63 2.96
N LEU A 155 1.80 9.99 2.86
CA LEU A 155 1.98 8.76 2.09
C LEU A 155 2.00 7.59 3.06
N ALA A 156 1.10 6.62 2.88
CA ALA A 156 1.12 5.35 3.58
C ALA A 156 1.56 4.24 2.62
N VAL A 157 2.65 3.55 2.97
CA VAL A 157 3.23 2.49 2.16
C VAL A 157 2.96 1.15 2.79
N SER A 158 2.15 0.31 2.14
CA SER A 158 1.96 -1.08 2.56
C SER A 158 3.28 -1.84 2.42
N MET A 159 3.74 -2.37 3.55
CA MET A 159 4.99 -3.12 3.67
C MET A 159 4.79 -4.63 3.46
N PHE A 160 3.62 -5.05 2.95
CA PHE A 160 3.31 -6.46 2.68
C PHE A 160 4.41 -7.20 1.92
N PRO A 161 5.05 -6.66 0.87
CA PRO A 161 6.05 -7.42 0.13
C PRO A 161 7.28 -7.82 0.97
N SER A 162 7.69 -6.99 1.94
CA SER A 162 8.82 -7.28 2.83
C SER A 162 8.45 -7.98 4.13
N THR A 163 7.20 -7.82 4.59
CA THR A 163 6.77 -8.32 5.90
C THR A 163 5.82 -9.52 5.82
N GLY A 164 5.18 -9.74 4.67
CA GLY A 164 4.11 -10.72 4.50
C GLY A 164 2.78 -10.35 5.17
N ARG A 165 2.67 -9.14 5.74
CA ARG A 165 1.50 -8.66 6.50
C ARG A 165 0.86 -7.46 5.83
N TRP A 166 -0.45 -7.52 5.57
CA TRP A 166 -1.16 -6.47 4.84
C TRP A 166 -1.50 -5.25 5.70
N GLU A 167 -1.54 -5.44 7.02
CA GLU A 167 -1.82 -4.43 8.03
C GLU A 167 -0.58 -3.61 8.44
N THR A 168 0.61 -3.94 7.91
CA THR A 168 1.85 -3.20 8.22
C THR A 168 2.08 -2.09 7.19
N TYR A 169 2.15 -0.85 7.66
CA TYR A 169 2.39 0.35 6.83
C TYR A 169 3.54 1.18 7.38
N MET A 170 4.23 1.87 6.48
CA MET A 170 5.16 2.95 6.82
C MET A 170 4.61 4.27 6.30
N TYR A 171 4.68 5.30 7.14
CA TYR A 171 4.09 6.61 6.91
C TYR A 171 5.17 7.69 6.84
N THR A 172 4.93 8.69 5.99
CA THR A 172 5.71 9.93 5.98
C THR A 172 4.84 11.10 5.53
N VAL A 173 5.31 12.32 5.78
CA VAL A 173 4.66 13.55 5.31
C VAL A 173 5.01 13.74 3.83
N ALA A 174 3.99 13.97 2.99
CA ALA A 174 4.16 14.09 1.54
C ALA A 174 5.12 15.21 1.14
N LYS A 175 5.13 16.32 1.90
CA LYS A 175 6.07 17.45 1.70
C LYS A 175 7.53 17.07 1.93
N TRP A 176 7.81 15.98 2.64
CA TRP A 176 9.18 15.51 2.86
C TRP A 176 9.71 14.62 1.74
N LEU A 177 8.84 14.15 0.84
CA LEU A 177 9.22 13.27 -0.25
C LEU A 177 10.20 13.96 -1.22
N LEU A 178 10.99 13.15 -1.92
CA LEU A 178 11.97 13.64 -2.87
C LEU A 178 11.28 14.30 -4.06
N PRO A 179 11.75 15.48 -4.52
CA PRO A 179 11.21 16.15 -5.69
C PRO A 179 11.62 15.41 -6.97
N HIS A 180 10.81 15.57 -8.03
CA HIS A 180 11.15 15.08 -9.35
C HIS A 180 12.37 15.84 -9.89
N PRO A 181 13.37 15.17 -10.49
CA PRO A 181 14.63 15.80 -10.90
C PRO A 181 14.47 16.84 -12.03
N SER A 182 13.39 16.77 -12.80
CA SER A 182 13.16 17.63 -13.97
C SER A 182 11.76 18.25 -14.07
N GLU A 183 10.86 17.96 -13.12
CA GLU A 183 9.49 18.50 -13.14
C GLU A 183 9.22 19.23 -11.82
N GLU A 184 9.30 20.56 -11.86
CA GLU A 184 9.14 21.39 -10.67
C GLU A 184 7.77 21.21 -10.01
N GLY A 185 7.77 21.10 -8.69
CA GLY A 185 6.56 20.88 -7.88
C GLY A 185 5.99 19.46 -7.95
N CYS A 186 6.61 18.55 -8.71
CA CYS A 186 6.24 17.13 -8.77
C CYS A 186 7.09 16.29 -7.81
N LEU A 187 6.51 15.19 -7.33
CA LEU A 187 7.22 14.15 -6.59
C LEU A 187 8.07 13.30 -7.55
N ASN A 188 9.23 12.85 -7.09
CA ASN A 188 9.99 11.82 -7.77
C ASN A 188 9.12 10.56 -7.90
N THR A 189 9.20 9.87 -9.04
CA THR A 189 8.46 8.62 -9.29
C THR A 189 8.82 7.54 -8.28
N PHE A 190 10.08 7.48 -7.86
CA PHE A 190 10.53 6.54 -6.84
C PHE A 190 10.91 7.28 -5.56
N GLN A 191 10.38 6.80 -4.45
CA GLN A 191 10.66 7.31 -3.11
C GLN A 191 11.31 6.20 -2.27
N PRO A 192 12.33 6.51 -1.47
CA PRO A 192 12.89 5.55 -0.53
C PRO A 192 11.97 5.39 0.67
N VAL A 193 11.82 4.16 1.14
CA VAL A 193 11.02 3.82 2.31
C VAL A 193 11.94 3.15 3.33
N ALA A 194 11.97 3.65 4.56
CA ALA A 194 12.82 3.04 5.57
C ALA A 194 12.38 1.60 5.86
N LYS A 195 13.34 0.71 6.16
CA LYS A 195 13.06 -0.69 6.55
C LYS A 195 12.49 -0.78 7.97
N THR A 196 12.82 0.21 8.81
CA THR A 196 12.38 0.37 10.20
C THR A 196 12.06 1.85 10.44
N PRO A 197 11.20 2.19 11.42
CA PRO A 197 10.95 3.57 11.80
C PRO A 197 12.25 4.36 12.06
N ASN A 198 12.27 5.61 11.63
CA ASN A 198 13.37 6.55 11.82
C ASN A 198 12.85 8.00 11.86
N ALA A 199 13.73 8.99 11.74
CA ALA A 199 13.32 10.40 11.78
C ALA A 199 12.39 10.82 10.62
N ASP A 200 12.37 10.08 9.52
CA ASP A 200 11.70 10.43 8.26
C ASP A 200 10.49 9.54 7.94
N TRP A 201 10.43 8.36 8.55
CA TRP A 201 9.39 7.35 8.36
C TRP A 201 8.96 6.75 9.71
N THR A 202 7.67 6.58 9.92
CA THR A 202 7.11 5.97 11.13
C THR A 202 6.15 4.83 10.77
N ASP A 203 5.91 3.89 11.66
CA ASP A 203 4.87 2.86 11.54
C ASP A 203 3.57 3.23 12.29
N SER A 204 3.49 4.44 12.86
CA SER A 204 2.29 5.02 13.47
C SER A 204 1.70 6.15 12.62
N LEU A 205 0.42 6.00 12.27
CA LEU A 205 -0.33 7.02 11.56
C LEU A 205 -0.49 8.30 12.41
N GLU A 206 -0.74 8.15 13.71
CA GLU A 206 -0.85 9.25 14.67
C GLU A 206 0.43 10.09 14.69
N GLN A 207 1.59 9.44 14.75
CA GLN A 207 2.87 10.16 14.70
C GLN A 207 3.08 10.88 13.37
N ALA A 208 2.68 10.29 12.24
CA ALA A 208 2.76 10.98 10.95
C ALA A 208 1.84 12.21 10.88
N ILE A 209 0.66 12.14 11.49
CA ILE A 209 -0.26 13.29 11.65
C ILE A 209 0.36 14.36 12.55
N GLU A 210 1.01 13.99 13.65
CA GLU A 210 1.74 14.94 14.52
C GLU A 210 2.86 15.65 13.77
N TRP A 211 3.64 14.91 12.97
CA TRP A 211 4.68 15.48 12.12
C TRP A 211 4.11 16.48 11.10
N LEU A 212 3.00 16.14 10.44
CA LEU A 212 2.31 17.05 9.53
C LEU A 212 1.89 18.34 10.25
N LYS A 213 1.26 18.22 11.43
CA LYS A 213 0.78 19.35 12.23
C LYS A 213 1.90 20.24 12.77
N SER A 214 3.08 19.67 13.02
CA SER A 214 4.25 20.45 13.47
C SER A 214 4.69 21.51 12.46
N GLY A 215 4.31 21.35 11.18
CA GLY A 215 4.73 22.24 10.10
C GLY A 215 6.22 22.14 9.75
N GLN A 216 6.94 21.14 10.28
CA GLN A 216 8.36 20.94 10.01
C GLN A 216 8.62 20.83 8.50
N GLN A 217 9.56 21.64 8.02
CA GLN A 217 10.02 21.63 6.64
C GLN A 217 11.34 20.85 6.56
N LYS A 218 11.34 19.76 5.80
CA LYS A 218 12.54 18.98 5.46
C LYS A 218 12.28 18.13 4.22
N THR A 219 13.33 17.46 3.75
CA THR A 219 13.28 16.40 2.76
C THR A 219 13.85 15.13 3.39
N ILE A 220 13.30 13.96 3.04
CA ILE A 220 13.80 12.67 3.52
C ILE A 220 15.29 12.54 3.25
N THR A 221 16.02 12.09 4.27
CA THR A 221 17.47 11.95 4.23
C THR A 221 17.84 10.70 3.44
N ILE A 222 18.59 10.88 2.36
CA ILE A 222 19.21 9.79 1.63
C ILE A 222 20.61 9.58 2.20
N SER A 223 20.84 8.47 2.91
CA SER A 223 22.20 8.08 3.28
C SER A 223 22.95 7.60 2.04
N THR A 224 23.62 8.52 1.35
CA THR A 224 24.69 8.17 0.43
C THR A 224 25.85 7.69 1.30
N GLY A 225 26.20 6.40 1.24
CA GLY A 225 27.43 5.91 1.90
C GLY A 225 28.65 6.77 1.51
N PRO A 226 29.78 6.65 2.23
CA PRO A 226 30.96 7.46 1.95
C PRO A 226 31.33 7.37 0.46
N PRO A 227 31.74 8.48 -0.17
CA PRO A 227 32.14 8.48 -1.57
C PRO A 227 33.22 7.41 -1.74
N SER A 228 32.93 6.41 -2.56
CA SER A 228 33.95 5.45 -2.99
C SER A 228 35.05 6.27 -3.65
N GLN A 229 36.22 6.32 -3.02
CA GLN A 229 37.43 6.86 -3.63
C GLN A 229 37.60 6.16 -4.99
N GLN A 230 37.26 6.86 -6.07
CA GLN A 230 37.70 6.45 -7.39
C GLN A 230 39.22 6.55 -7.36
N LYS A 231 39.88 5.39 -7.37
CA LYS A 231 41.25 5.32 -7.84
C LYS A 231 41.23 5.79 -9.29
N LEU A 232 41.72 7.00 -9.50
CA LEU A 232 42.32 7.40 -10.76
C LEU A 232 43.59 6.57 -10.90
N ASP A 233 43.47 5.44 -11.57
CA ASP A 233 44.63 4.79 -12.17
C ASP A 233 44.89 5.54 -13.48
N LEU A 234 46.06 6.19 -13.53
CA LEU A 234 46.71 6.76 -14.72
C LEU A 234 47.12 5.64 -15.69
#